data_AF-A0A6M0BJY7-F1
#
_entry.id   AF-A0A6M0BJY7-F1
#
_cell.length_a   1.000
_cell.length_b   1.000
_cell.length_c   1.000
_cell.angle_alpha   90.00
_cell.angle_beta   90.00
_cell.angle_gamma   90.00
#
_symmetry.space_group_name_H-M   'P 1'
#
loop_
_entity.id
_entity.type
_entity.pdbx_description
1 polymer ?
#
loop_
_entity_poly.entity_id
_entity_poly.type
_entity_poly.pdbx_seq_one_letter_code
_entity_poly.pdbx_strand_id
1 'polypeptide(L)'
;MTNNSWKIFRGTPEQPHEGIQRLPDPPSWRKFDKTKRGTTYQTRPEEIELVNAALYLRRPLLVTGKPGTGKTSLAYAVAQELQLGEVLRWNITTRSHLQQGLYSYDAIGRLQDAQGSDKDNLADIGKYIQLGP
;
A
#
# COMPACT_ATOMS: atom_id res chain seq x y z
N MET A 1 19.92 6.52 29.58
CA MET A 1 18.93 5.49 29.18
C MET A 1 18.75 5.55 27.67
N THR A 2 19.57 4.82 26.94
CA THR A 2 19.58 4.80 25.47
C THR A 2 18.34 4.05 25.00
N ASN A 3 17.38 4.81 24.50
CA ASN A 3 16.09 4.35 24.00
C ASN A 3 16.29 3.53 22.72
N ASN A 4 16.66 2.26 22.86
CA ASN A 4 16.80 1.33 21.74
C ASN A 4 15.41 0.83 21.32
N SER A 5 14.59 1.78 20.89
CA SER A 5 13.23 1.55 20.42
C SER A 5 13.28 0.81 19.09
N TRP A 6 13.01 -0.50 19.13
CA TRP A 6 12.75 -1.34 17.96
C TRP A 6 11.56 -0.81 17.12
N LYS A 7 10.75 0.08 17.66
CA LYS A 7 9.61 0.70 16.96
C LYS A 7 10.12 1.57 15.81
N ILE A 8 9.74 1.21 14.59
CA ILE A 8 9.93 2.03 13.38
C ILE A 8 8.78 2.99 13.18
N PHE A 9 7.54 2.59 13.48
CA PHE A 9 6.40 3.49 13.56
C PHE A 9 6.28 4.03 14.99
N ARG A 10 6.17 5.34 15.16
CA ARG A 10 6.24 6.09 16.43
C ARG A 10 4.94 6.83 16.72
N GLY A 11 4.02 6.94 15.75
CA GLY A 11 2.77 7.67 15.90
C GLY A 11 2.95 9.18 15.80
N THR A 12 3.97 9.63 15.06
CA THR A 12 4.33 11.03 14.81
C THR A 12 4.29 11.30 13.30
N PRO A 13 3.10 11.28 12.66
CA PRO A 13 2.98 11.46 11.20
C PRO A 13 3.46 12.83 10.70
N GLU A 14 3.65 13.79 11.60
CA GLU A 14 4.23 15.11 11.32
C GLU A 14 5.75 15.06 11.13
N GLN A 15 6.40 13.95 11.50
CA GLN A 15 7.85 13.73 11.36
C GLN A 15 8.15 12.51 10.46
N PRO A 16 7.89 12.59 9.13
CA PRO A 16 8.19 11.50 8.21
C PRO A 16 9.68 11.12 8.20
N HIS A 17 9.98 9.83 8.14
CA HIS A 17 11.35 9.33 8.15
C HIS A 17 11.52 8.02 7.36
N GLU A 18 12.76 7.69 7.02
CA GLU A 18 13.11 6.48 6.26
C GLU A 18 13.35 5.24 7.12
N GLY A 19 12.85 5.22 8.37
CA GLY A 19 13.00 4.08 9.29
C GLY A 19 12.52 2.73 8.73
N ILE A 20 11.65 2.75 7.71
CA ILE A 20 11.21 1.57 6.97
C ILE A 20 12.37 0.81 6.31
N GLN A 21 13.47 1.48 5.92
CA GLN A 21 14.65 0.86 5.31
C GLN A 21 15.41 -0.09 6.24
N ARG A 22 15.11 -0.05 7.55
CA ARG A 22 15.65 -1.02 8.52
C ARG A 22 14.97 -2.39 8.42
N LEU A 23 13.81 -2.46 7.76
CA LEU A 23 13.16 -3.73 7.49
C LEU A 23 13.87 -4.46 6.34
N PRO A 24 13.85 -5.80 6.34
CA PRO A 24 14.30 -6.57 5.19
C PRO A 24 13.48 -6.22 3.94
N ASP A 25 14.09 -6.33 2.76
CA ASP A 25 13.51 -5.89 1.49
C ASP A 25 12.10 -6.46 1.25
N PRO A 26 11.15 -5.64 0.75
CA PRO A 26 9.83 -6.11 0.38
C PRO A 26 9.94 -7.11 -0.79
N PRO A 27 8.98 -8.04 -0.91
CA PRO A 27 8.93 -8.93 -2.07
C PRO A 27 8.82 -8.13 -3.38
N SER A 28 9.37 -8.69 -4.46
CA SER A 28 9.57 -8.00 -5.75
C SER A 28 8.29 -7.41 -6.36
N TRP A 29 7.13 -7.98 -6.06
CA TRP A 29 5.82 -7.55 -6.54
C TRP A 29 5.20 -6.38 -5.73
N ARG A 30 5.85 -5.90 -4.67
CA ARG A 30 5.31 -4.90 -3.74
C ARG A 30 6.05 -3.56 -3.83
N LYS A 31 6.07 -2.95 -5.01
CA LYS A 31 6.65 -1.61 -5.26
C LYS A 31 5.54 -0.64 -5.67
N PHE A 32 5.42 0.49 -4.97
CA PHE A 32 4.39 1.50 -5.21
C PHE A 32 5.01 2.90 -5.31
N ASP A 33 4.31 3.80 -6.01
CA ASP A 33 4.73 5.19 -6.20
C ASP A 33 4.38 6.06 -4.96
N LYS A 34 5.13 7.15 -4.75
CA LYS A 34 5.07 7.96 -3.53
C LYS A 34 4.22 9.22 -3.69
N THR A 35 3.01 9.24 -3.13
CA THR A 35 2.20 10.48 -2.92
C THR A 35 1.80 10.66 -1.44
N LYS A 36 1.58 11.89 -0.97
CA LYS A 36 1.50 12.25 0.48
C LYS A 36 0.12 12.76 0.92
N ARG A 37 -0.48 12.18 1.98
CA ARG A 37 -1.59 12.71 2.81
C ARG A 37 -1.58 12.01 4.20
N GLY A 38 -1.72 12.71 5.34
CA GLY A 38 -1.91 12.02 6.65
C GLY A 38 -1.53 12.73 7.97
N THR A 39 -1.35 14.04 8.02
CA THR A 39 -0.62 14.75 9.09
C THR A 39 -1.34 14.99 10.44
N THR A 40 -2.63 14.68 10.61
CA THR A 40 -3.41 15.17 11.80
C THR A 40 -3.92 14.06 12.72
N TYR A 41 -3.50 12.81 12.54
CA TYR A 41 -4.03 11.69 13.32
C TYR A 41 -3.22 11.44 14.60
N GLN A 42 -3.91 11.45 15.75
CA GLN A 42 -3.31 11.08 17.04
C GLN A 42 -3.41 9.57 17.25
N THR A 43 -2.26 8.91 17.32
CA THR A 43 -2.17 7.45 17.41
C THR A 43 -2.07 7.01 18.87
N ARG A 44 -2.80 5.96 19.24
CA ARG A 44 -2.78 5.39 20.60
C ARG A 44 -1.54 4.49 20.79
N PRO A 45 -1.00 4.35 22.02
CA PRO A 45 0.16 3.50 22.29
C PRO A 45 0.00 2.04 21.81
N GLU A 46 -1.19 1.46 22.00
CA GLU A 46 -1.49 0.09 21.56
C GLU A 46 -1.47 -0.04 20.02
N GLU A 47 -1.94 0.97 19.29
CA GLU A 47 -1.93 0.97 17.82
C GLU A 47 -0.50 0.99 17.29
N ILE A 48 0.38 1.76 17.94
CA ILE A 48 1.80 1.81 17.61
C ILE A 48 2.42 0.41 17.76
N GLU A 49 2.13 -0.29 18.85
CA GLU A 49 2.69 -1.63 19.08
C GLU A 49 2.17 -2.66 18.08
N LEU A 50 0.87 -2.67 17.82
CA LEU A 50 0.26 -3.59 16.86
C LEU A 50 0.76 -3.37 15.43
N VAL A 51 0.91 -2.11 15.01
CA VAL A 51 1.46 -1.77 13.68
C VAL A 51 2.90 -2.25 13.57
N ASN A 52 3.76 -1.96 14.55
CA ASN A 52 5.14 -2.42 14.52
C ASN A 52 5.22 -3.95 14.52
N ALA A 53 4.45 -4.63 15.37
CA ALA A 53 4.39 -6.09 15.39
C ALA A 53 4.02 -6.65 14.02
N ALA A 54 2.99 -6.10 13.36
CA ALA A 54 2.58 -6.52 12.02
C ALA A 54 3.67 -6.31 10.95
N LEU A 55 4.38 -5.16 11.01
CA LEU A 55 5.49 -4.85 10.09
C LEU A 55 6.65 -5.85 10.25
N TYR A 56 7.06 -6.13 11.50
CA TYR A 56 8.14 -7.08 11.77
C TYR A 56 7.78 -8.52 11.44
N LEU A 57 6.53 -8.93 11.73
CA LEU A 57 6.06 -10.29 11.45
C LEU A 57 5.71 -10.51 9.97
N ARG A 58 5.65 -9.44 9.16
CA ARG A 58 5.14 -9.45 7.78
C ARG A 58 3.76 -10.10 7.69
N ARG A 59 2.92 -9.88 8.71
CA ARG A 59 1.55 -10.40 8.78
C ARG A 59 0.53 -9.28 8.58
N PRO A 60 -0.60 -9.53 7.88
CA PRO A 60 -1.68 -8.56 7.79
C PRO A 60 -2.23 -8.19 9.17
N LEU A 61 -2.57 -6.92 9.37
CA LEU A 61 -3.23 -6.42 10.57
C LEU A 61 -4.69 -6.06 10.22
N LEU A 62 -5.64 -6.75 10.83
CA LEU A 62 -7.06 -6.43 10.71
C LEU A 62 -7.46 -5.38 11.76
N VAL A 63 -7.88 -4.20 11.31
CA VAL A 63 -8.28 -3.10 12.19
C VAL A 63 -9.81 -3.03 12.27
N THR A 64 -10.37 -3.27 13.46
CA THR A 64 -11.83 -3.29 13.71
C THR A 64 -12.25 -2.18 14.70
N GLY A 65 -13.56 -1.90 14.81
CA GLY A 65 -14.11 -0.99 15.82
C GLY A 65 -15.30 -0.15 15.32
N LYS A 66 -15.82 0.72 16.18
CA LYS A 66 -16.97 1.58 15.86
C LYS A 66 -16.69 2.56 14.69
N PRO A 67 -17.68 2.98 13.91
CA PRO A 67 -17.50 4.04 12.92
C PRO A 67 -16.88 5.30 13.54
N GLY A 68 -16.03 6.01 12.80
CA GLY A 68 -15.40 7.26 13.27
C GLY A 68 -14.20 7.11 14.20
N THR A 69 -13.78 5.90 14.58
CA THR A 69 -12.63 5.67 15.50
C THR A 69 -11.25 5.83 14.85
N GLY A 70 -11.15 6.44 13.67
CA GLY A 70 -9.85 6.71 13.04
C GLY A 70 -9.15 5.55 12.35
N LYS A 71 -9.82 4.43 12.04
CA LYS A 71 -9.22 3.27 11.34
C LYS A 71 -8.54 3.65 10.02
N THR A 72 -9.26 4.40 9.19
CA THR A 72 -8.73 4.92 7.92
C THR A 72 -7.57 5.87 8.19
N SER A 73 -7.70 6.74 9.18
CA SER A 73 -6.67 7.71 9.57
C SER A 73 -5.39 7.04 10.04
N LEU A 74 -5.46 5.90 10.74
CA LEU A 74 -4.30 5.10 11.13
C LEU A 74 -3.50 4.65 9.91
N ALA A 75 -4.16 4.13 8.86
CA ALA A 75 -3.48 3.71 7.63
C ALA A 75 -2.72 4.88 6.97
N TYR A 76 -3.34 6.07 6.92
CA TYR A 76 -2.71 7.28 6.42
C TYR A 76 -1.54 7.76 7.27
N ALA A 77 -1.66 7.70 8.61
CA ALA A 77 -0.58 8.08 9.51
C ALA A 77 0.65 7.18 9.33
N VAL A 78 0.43 5.87 9.22
CA VAL A 78 1.51 4.90 8.95
C VAL A 78 2.19 5.20 7.62
N ALA A 79 1.42 5.37 6.54
CA ALA A 79 1.98 5.64 5.22
C ALA A 79 2.76 6.96 5.16
N GLN A 80 2.24 8.01 5.80
CA GLN A 80 2.89 9.31 5.89
C GLN A 80 4.19 9.25 6.70
N GLU A 81 4.16 8.69 7.91
CA GLU A 81 5.32 8.63 8.81
C GLU A 81 6.46 7.79 8.21
N LEU A 82 6.11 6.63 7.63
CA LEU A 82 7.07 5.69 7.06
C LEU A 82 7.41 5.97 5.59
N GLN A 83 6.89 7.07 5.03
CA GLN A 83 7.11 7.48 3.63
C GLN A 83 6.81 6.38 2.60
N LEU A 84 5.73 5.62 2.85
CA LEU A 84 5.34 4.46 2.02
C LEU A 84 4.66 4.87 0.71
N GLY A 85 4.29 6.15 0.56
CA GLY A 85 3.55 6.63 -0.59
C GLY A 85 2.05 6.59 -0.40
N GLU A 86 1.32 6.35 -1.49
CA GLU A 86 -0.14 6.38 -1.44
C GLU A 86 -0.70 5.20 -0.63
N VAL A 87 -1.72 5.49 0.18
CA VAL A 87 -2.52 4.42 0.79
C VAL A 87 -3.35 3.75 -0.29
N LEU A 88 -2.98 2.51 -0.59
CA LEU A 88 -3.69 1.65 -1.52
C LEU A 88 -5.09 1.34 -0.98
N ARG A 89 -6.10 1.52 -1.81
CA ARG A 89 -7.50 1.28 -1.45
C ARG A 89 -8.09 0.20 -2.34
N TRP A 90 -8.48 -0.91 -1.72
CA TRP A 90 -9.23 -1.96 -2.39
C TRP A 90 -10.53 -2.24 -1.64
N ASN A 91 -11.65 -1.88 -2.26
CA ASN A 91 -12.96 -2.17 -1.72
C ASN A 91 -13.35 -3.60 -2.09
N ILE A 92 -13.50 -4.45 -1.07
CA ILE A 92 -13.92 -5.84 -1.25
C ILE A 92 -15.46 -5.93 -1.17
N THR A 93 -16.06 -6.48 -2.21
CA THR A 93 -17.51 -6.74 -2.31
C THR A 93 -17.73 -8.19 -2.78
N THR A 94 -18.99 -8.62 -2.85
CA THR A 94 -19.34 -9.95 -3.41
C THR A 94 -18.99 -10.12 -4.89
N ARG A 95 -18.67 -9.03 -5.59
CA ARG A 95 -18.23 -9.01 -6.99
C ARG A 95 -16.72 -8.89 -7.16
N SER A 96 -15.97 -8.88 -6.06
CA SER A 96 -14.51 -8.79 -6.10
C SER A 96 -13.90 -10.16 -6.40
N HIS A 97 -13.00 -10.22 -7.37
CA HIS A 97 -12.32 -11.45 -7.80
C HIS A 97 -10.81 -11.37 -7.53
N LEU A 98 -10.17 -12.52 -7.29
CA LEU A 98 -8.72 -12.62 -7.04
C LEU A 98 -7.90 -11.92 -8.12
N GLN A 99 -8.27 -12.09 -9.39
CA GLN A 99 -7.55 -11.50 -10.52
C GLN A 99 -7.46 -9.98 -10.41
N GLN A 100 -8.51 -9.30 -9.92
CA GLN A 100 -8.53 -7.84 -9.75
C GLN A 100 -7.51 -7.35 -8.69
N GLY A 101 -7.11 -8.22 -7.76
CA GLY A 101 -6.03 -7.94 -6.81
C GLY A 101 -4.63 -8.23 -7.36
N LEU A 102 -4.52 -8.86 -8.52
CA LEU A 102 -3.25 -9.16 -9.18
C LEU A 102 -3.00 -8.21 -10.35
N TYR A 103 -3.90 -8.19 -11.33
CA TYR A 103 -3.83 -7.34 -12.51
C TYR A 103 -5.17 -7.22 -13.24
N SER A 104 -5.35 -6.14 -13.98
CA SER A 104 -6.36 -5.99 -15.03
C SER A 104 -5.69 -6.01 -16.41
N TYR A 105 -6.44 -6.49 -17.41
CA TYR A 105 -5.98 -6.56 -18.79
C TYR A 105 -6.97 -5.81 -19.70
N ASP A 106 -6.48 -4.81 -20.43
CA ASP A 106 -7.26 -4.05 -21.40
C ASP A 106 -7.23 -4.74 -22.77
N ALA A 107 -8.13 -5.69 -22.94
CA ALA A 107 -8.30 -6.38 -24.22
C ALA A 107 -8.79 -5.45 -25.34
N ILE A 108 -9.56 -4.40 -25.01
CA ILE A 108 -10.16 -3.50 -26.00
C ILE A 108 -9.11 -2.55 -26.54
N GLY A 109 -8.32 -1.92 -25.67
CA GLY A 109 -7.19 -1.07 -26.08
C GLY A 109 -6.20 -1.84 -26.96
N ARG A 110 -5.88 -3.11 -26.60
CA ARG A 110 -5.02 -3.94 -27.45
C ARG A 110 -5.62 -4.20 -28.82
N LEU A 111 -6.93 -4.51 -28.89
CA LEU A 111 -7.59 -4.78 -30.17
C LEU A 111 -7.59 -3.54 -31.07
N GLN A 112 -7.82 -2.35 -30.50
CA GLN A 112 -7.78 -1.08 -31.24
C GLN A 112 -6.38 -0.81 -31.81
N ASP A 113 -5.33 -0.97 -31.01
CA ASP A 113 -3.95 -0.78 -31.46
C ASP A 113 -3.53 -1.79 -32.54
N ALA A 114 -4.01 -3.03 -32.44
CA ALA A 114 -3.75 -4.09 -33.43
C ALA A 114 -4.48 -3.86 -34.77
N GLN A 115 -5.58 -3.09 -34.80
CA GLN A 115 -6.25 -2.73 -36.05
C GLN A 115 -5.56 -1.57 -36.77
N GLY A 116 -4.95 -0.63 -36.03
CA GLY A 116 -4.18 0.48 -36.60
C GLY A 116 -2.75 0.11 -36.99
N SER A 117 -2.23 -1.00 -36.46
CA SER A 117 -0.88 -1.50 -36.69
C SER A 117 -0.97 -2.88 -37.34
N ASP A 118 -0.49 -3.05 -38.57
CA ASP A 118 -0.55 -4.34 -39.31
C ASP A 118 0.40 -5.43 -38.75
N LYS A 119 0.75 -5.36 -37.45
CA LYS A 119 1.71 -6.22 -36.74
C LYS A 119 1.19 -6.60 -35.35
N ASP A 120 1.28 -7.88 -35.02
CA ASP A 120 0.99 -8.39 -33.67
C ASP A 120 2.14 -8.01 -32.71
N ASN A 121 1.93 -6.97 -31.90
CA ASN A 121 2.92 -6.44 -30.95
C ASN A 121 2.90 -7.19 -29.61
N LEU A 122 3.05 -8.52 -29.63
CA LEU A 122 3.11 -9.38 -28.43
C LEU A 122 4.19 -8.94 -27.43
N ALA A 123 5.28 -8.35 -27.91
CA ALA A 123 6.36 -7.81 -27.08
C ALA A 123 5.91 -6.64 -26.18
N ASP A 124 4.81 -5.96 -26.51
CA ASP A 124 4.31 -4.77 -25.83
C ASP A 124 3.12 -5.04 -24.89
N ILE A 125 2.84 -6.31 -24.57
CA ILE A 125 1.66 -6.70 -23.77
C ILE A 125 1.56 -5.96 -22.42
N GLY A 126 2.70 -5.55 -21.86
CA GLY A 126 2.76 -4.79 -20.61
C GLY A 126 2.03 -3.44 -20.67
N LYS A 127 1.84 -2.84 -21.86
CA LYS A 127 1.08 -1.59 -22.04
C LYS A 127 -0.40 -1.74 -21.69
N TYR A 128 -0.94 -2.95 -21.79
CA TYR A 128 -2.35 -3.28 -21.56
C TYR A 128 -2.58 -3.96 -20.21
N ILE A 129 -1.53 -4.11 -19.39
CA ILE A 129 -1.61 -4.72 -18.06
C ILE A 129 -1.46 -3.63 -17.02
N GLN A 130 -2.46 -3.48 -16.17
CA GLN A 130 -2.38 -2.63 -14.99
C GLN A 130 -2.37 -3.51 -13.75
N LEU A 131 -1.41 -3.30 -12.84
CA LEU A 131 -1.34 -4.06 -11.60
C LEU A 131 -2.51 -3.72 -10.68
N GLY A 132 -2.94 -4.70 -9.90
CA GLY A 132 -3.95 -4.53 -8.86
C GLY A 132 -3.53 -3.48 -7.81
N PRO A 133 -4.48 -3.04 -6.97
CA PRO A 133 -4.24 -2.03 -5.96
C PRO A 133 -3.17 -2.43 -4.95
#